data_AF-A0A2X2WMR4-F1
#
_entry.id   AF-A0A2X2WMR4-F1
#
_cell.length_a   1.000
_cell.length_b   1.000
_cell.length_c   1.000
_cell.angle_alpha   90.00
_cell.angle_beta   90.00
_cell.angle_gamma   90.00
#
_symmetry.space_group_name_H-M   'P 1'
#
loop_
_entity.id
_entity.type
_entity.pdbx_description
1 polymer ?
#
loop_
_entity_poly.entity_id
_entity_poly.type
_entity_poly.pdbx_seq_one_letter_code
_entity_poly.pdbx_strand_id
1 'polypeptide(L)' 'MGYYQLKIGYHLGDAVLSAKGQYNWNTGYGGAEVGLSYPMTKHVRLYTQVYSGYGESLIDYNFNQTRVGVGVMLNDIF' A
#
# COMPACT_ATOMS: atom_id res chain seq x y z
N MET A 1 13.01 -0.69 9.19
CA MET A 1 13.11 -0.12 7.82
C MET A 1 14.15 -0.94 7.09
N GLY A 2 13.72 -1.90 6.26
CA GLY A 2 14.66 -2.74 5.51
C GLY A 2 15.52 -1.92 4.54
N TYR A 3 16.49 -2.56 3.88
CA TYR A 3 17.42 -1.91 2.95
C TYR A 3 16.79 -1.57 1.59
N TYR A 4 15.55 -1.98 1.35
CA TYR A 4 14.86 -1.77 0.09
C TYR A 4 13.35 -1.60 0.31
N GLN A 5 12.73 -0.89 -0.62
CA GLN A 5 11.30 -0.77 -0.75
C GLN A 5 10.91 -1.25 -2.15
N LEU A 6 10.11 -2.30 -2.22
CA LEU A 6 9.57 -2.85 -3.46
C LEU A 6 8.19 -2.26 -3.69
N LYS A 7 7.93 -1.75 -4.88
CA LYS A 7 6.61 -1.33 -5.33
C LYS A 7 6.30 -2.04 -6.65
N ILE A 8 5.15 -2.68 -6.71
CA ILE A 8 4.63 -3.44 -7.85
C ILE A 8 3.28 -2.84 -8.18
N GLY A 9 3.07 -2.44 -9.43
CA GLY A 9 1.80 -1.97 -9.95
C GLY A 9 1.36 -2.88 -11.09
N TYR A 10 0.09 -3.25 -11.11
CA TYR A 10 -0.51 -4.06 -12.17
C TYR A 10 -1.83 -3.43 -12.61
N HIS A 11 -1.91 -3.12 -13.90
CA HIS A 11 -3.12 -2.60 -14.54
C HIS A 11 -3.93 -3.77 -15.10
N LEU A 12 -5.14 -3.97 -14.57
CA LEU A 12 -6.09 -4.94 -15.08
C LEU A 12 -7.29 -4.20 -15.68
N GLY A 13 -7.18 -3.81 -16.94
CA GLY A 13 -8.15 -2.93 -17.61
C GLY A 13 -8.18 -1.56 -16.94
N ASP A 14 -9.30 -1.25 -16.29
CA ASP A 14 -9.50 0.00 -15.55
C ASP A 14 -9.02 -0.09 -14.09
N ALA A 15 -8.96 -1.29 -13.51
CA ALA A 15 -8.52 -1.52 -12.15
C ALA A 15 -6.99 -1.44 -12.04
N VAL A 16 -6.49 -0.80 -10.98
CA VAL A 16 -5.05 -0.76 -10.66
C VAL A 16 -4.83 -1.44 -9.33
N LEU A 17 -4.07 -2.52 -9.38
CA LEU A 17 -3.55 -3.18 -8.20
C LEU A 17 -2.15 -2.65 -7.95
N SER A 18 -1.88 -2.25 -6.72
CA SER A 18 -0.57 -1.83 -6.25
C SER A 18 -0.21 -2.62 -5.01
N ALA A 19 1.03 -3.05 -4.93
CA ALA A 19 1.59 -3.69 -3.76
C ALA A 19 2.92 -3.00 -3.46
N LYS A 20 3.09 -2.51 -2.24
CA LYS A 20 4.29 -1.86 -1.77
C LYS A 20 4.75 -2.56 -0.50
N GLY A 21 5.97 -3.07 -0.48
CA GLY A 21 6.49 -3.80 0.66
C GLY A 21 7.91 -3.41 0.99
N GLN A 22 8.24 -3.44 2.27
CA GLN A 22 9.60 -3.31 2.77
C GLN A 22 9.85 -4.48 3.72
N TYR A 23 10.97 -5.17 3.55
CA TYR A 23 11.30 -6.33 4.37
C TYR A 23 12.77 -6.34 4.73
N ASN A 24 13.08 -6.59 6.00
CA ASN A 24 14.43 -6.78 6.48
C ASN A 24 14.71 -8.26 6.74
N TRP A 25 15.45 -8.92 5.85
CA TRP A 25 15.80 -10.34 5.97
C TRP A 25 16.60 -10.66 7.24
N ASN A 26 17.38 -9.71 7.76
CA ASN A 26 18.23 -9.95 8.94
C ASN A 26 17.45 -9.98 10.25
N THR A 27 16.33 -9.25 10.34
CA THR A 27 15.58 -9.12 11.60
C THR A 27 14.17 -9.68 11.50
N GLY A 28 13.71 -10.08 10.30
CA GLY A 28 12.37 -10.62 10.06
C GLY A 28 11.26 -9.58 10.08
N TYR A 29 11.58 -8.31 10.37
CA TYR A 29 10.60 -7.22 10.42
C TYR A 29 10.38 -6.61 9.04
N GLY A 30 9.12 -6.40 8.71
CA GLY A 30 8.71 -5.75 7.48
C GLY A 30 7.29 -5.21 7.55
N GLY A 31 6.89 -4.55 6.48
CA GLY A 31 5.54 -4.07 6.27
C GLY A 31 5.18 -4.23 4.81
N ALA A 32 3.92 -4.59 4.56
CA ALA A 32 3.35 -4.70 3.23
C ALA A 32 2.08 -3.87 3.16
N GLU A 33 1.89 -3.21 2.04
CA GLU A 33 0.76 -2.38 1.70
C GLU A 33 0.21 -2.88 0.37
N VAL A 34 -1.08 -3.13 0.31
CA VAL A 34 -1.79 -3.52 -0.90
C VAL A 34 -2.88 -2.51 -1.15
N GLY A 35 -2.83 -1.84 -2.30
CA GLY A 35 -3.82 -0.90 -2.77
C GLY A 35 -4.56 -1.45 -3.98
N LEU A 36 -5.88 -1.33 -3.99
CA LEU A 36 -6.73 -1.56 -5.15
C LEU A 36 -7.44 -0.26 -5.49
N SER A 37 -7.28 0.22 -6.71
CA SER A 37 -7.99 1.38 -7.23
C SER A 37 -8.90 0.99 -8.40
N TYR A 38 -10.09 1.59 -8.46
CA TYR A 38 -11.01 1.41 -9.58
C TYR A 38 -11.64 2.76 -9.98
N PRO A 39 -11.57 3.17 -11.25
CA PRO A 39 -12.14 4.42 -11.71
C PRO A 39 -13.67 4.33 -11.72
N MET A 40 -14.30 5.10 -10.84
CA MET A 40 -15.75 5.32 -10.83
C MET A 40 -16.15 6.37 -11.87
N THR A 41 -15.28 7.34 -12.14
CA THR A 41 -15.50 8.46 -13.07
C THR A 41 -14.15 8.93 -13.62
N LYS A 42 -14.13 9.77 -14.67
CA LYS A 42 -12.89 10.31 -15.28
C LYS A 42 -11.92 11.00 -14.29
N HIS A 43 -12.41 11.44 -13.13
CA HIS A 43 -11.61 12.16 -12.11
C HIS A 43 -11.70 11.55 -10.71
N VAL A 44 -12.45 10.45 -10.53
CA VAL A 44 -12.67 9.85 -9.20
C VAL A 44 -12.44 8.35 -9.29
N ARG A 45 -11.48 7.87 -8.51
CA ARG A 45 -11.17 6.45 -8.36
C ARG A 45 -11.53 6.04 -6.94
N LEU A 46 -12.24 4.93 -6.80
CA LEU A 46 -12.43 4.29 -5.52
C LEU A 46 -11.11 3.60 -5.16
N TYR A 47 -10.57 3.88 -3.98
CA TYR A 47 -9.28 3.35 -3.54
C TYR A 47 -9.44 2.64 -2.21
N THR A 48 -9.05 1.38 -2.20
CA THR A 48 -9.02 0.53 -1.01
C THR A 48 -7.58 0.19 -0.73
N GLN A 49 -7.09 0.55 0.44
CA GLN A 49 -5.75 0.21 0.91
C GLN A 49 -5.81 -0.69 2.13
N VAL A 50 -4.93 -1.67 2.14
CA VAL A 50 -4.69 -2.57 3.26
C VAL A 50 -3.20 -2.53 3.56
N TYR A 51 -2.84 -1.91 4.67
CA TYR A 51 -1.48 -1.96 5.20
C TYR A 51 -1.42 -3.02 6.30
N SER A 52 -0.33 -3.79 6.34
CA SER A 52 -0.06 -4.74 7.41
C SER A 52 1.44 -4.78 7.69
N GLY A 53 1.82 -4.48 8.93
CA GLY A 53 3.17 -4.73 9.44
C GLY A 53 3.71 -3.60 10.30
N TYR A 54 5.03 -3.55 10.38
CA TYR A 54 5.77 -2.72 11.33
C TYR A 54 6.26 -1.42 10.66
N GLY A 55 6.18 -0.30 11.38
CA GLY A 55 6.73 0.99 10.92
C GLY A 55 5.83 1.77 9.97
N GLU A 56 4.51 1.75 10.17
CA GLU A 56 3.58 2.64 9.44
C GLU A 56 3.85 4.13 9.73
N SER A 57 4.46 4.44 10.89
CA SER A 57 4.86 5.80 11.25
C SER A 57 6.08 5.80 12.19
N LEU A 58 6.85 6.90 12.23
CA LEU A 58 8.04 7.04 13.09
C LEU A 58 7.73 6.88 14.59
N ILE A 59 6.46 7.06 14.97
CA ILE A 59 5.94 6.87 16.33
C ILE A 59 5.61 5.40 16.65
N ASP A 60 5.30 4.57 15.64
CA ASP A 60 4.89 3.16 15.79
C ASP A 60 5.84 2.19 15.05
N TYR A 61 7.13 2.39 15.25
CA TYR A 61 8.16 1.54 14.64
C TYR A 61 8.05 0.07 15.08
N ASN A 62 7.50 -0.18 16.27
CA ASN A 62 7.45 -1.50 16.90
C ASN A 62 6.03 -2.09 17.00
N PHE A 63 5.04 -1.48 16.34
CA PHE A 63 3.65 -1.92 16.41
C PHE A 63 3.23 -2.58 15.10
N ASN A 64 2.76 -3.83 15.19
CA ASN A 64 2.17 -4.53 14.06
C ASN A 64 0.72 -4.08 13.93
N GLN A 65 0.45 -3.18 12.99
CA GLN A 65 -0.91 -2.73 12.72
C GLN A 65 -1.36 -3.22 11.35
N THR A 66 -2.55 -3.80 11.31
CA THR A 66 -3.27 -4.02 10.06
C THR A 66 -4.29 -2.91 9.91
N ARG A 67 -4.04 -2.01 8.97
CA ARG A 67 -4.92 -0.87 8.68
C ARG A 67 -5.63 -1.12 7.37
N VAL A 68 -6.96 -1.08 7.40
CA VAL A 68 -7.79 -1.11 6.21
C VAL A 68 -8.42 0.27 6.06
N GLY A 69 -8.21 0.90 4.92
CA GLY A 69 -8.80 2.18 4.56
C GLY A 69 -9.53 2.07 3.23
N VAL A 70 -10.78 2.51 3.19
CA VAL A 70 -11.53 2.67 1.95
C VAL A 70 -11.80 4.15 1.77
N GLY A 71 -11.52 4.67 0.58
CA GLY A 71 -11.69 6.08 0.29
C GLY A 71 -11.82 6.34 -1.20
N VAL A 72 -11.71 7.63 -1.54
CA VAL A 72 -11.69 8.12 -2.91
C VAL A 72 -10.33 8.74 -3.19
N MET A 73 -9.77 8.42 -4.35
CA MET A 73 -8.50 8.92 -4.84
C MET A 73 -8.77 9.71 -6.13
N LEU A 74 -8.30 10.95 -6.16
CA LEU A 74 -8.49 11.86 -7.30
C LEU A 74 -7.44 11.61 -8.40
N ASN A 75 -6.25 11.14 -8.03
CA ASN A 75 -5.17 10.81 -8.97
C ASN A 75 -4.43 9.56 -8.48
N ASP A 76 -4.31 8.56 -9.34
CA ASP A 76 -3.50 7.37 -9.08
C ASP A 76 -2.03 7.65 -9.41
N ILE A 77 -1.15 6.68 -9.18
CA ILE A 77 0.30 6.76 -9.42
C ILE A 77 0.64 7.01 -10.91
N PHE A 78 -0.32 6.90 -11.83
CA PHE A 78 -0.17 7.08 -13.28
C PHE A 78 -1.21 8.06 -13.83
#